data_AF-A0A9Q9XVU2-F1
#
_entry.id   AF-A0A9Q9XVU2-F1
#
_cell.length_a   1.000
_cell.length_b   1.000
_cell.length_c   1.000
_cell.angle_alpha   90.00
_cell.angle_beta   90.00
_cell.angle_gamma   90.00
#
_symmetry.space_group_name_H-M   'P 1'
#
loop_
_entity.id
_entity.type
_entity.pdbx_description
1 polymer ?
#
loop_
_entity_poly.entity_id
_entity_poly.type
_entity_poly.pdbx_seq_one_letter_code
_entity_poly.pdbx_strand_id
1 'polypeptide(L)'
;MSRSGSHSHRVRWWCLIVAVVAVWVQQVEGVWPLPQQLHQSADRDCLSPQRFSFTYGRDSAAQTGCSVLDAAFKRYFSIIFPDFTTLSENVLQYMWSEPQPFVVSVSVKTRGCDGYPDEDSDESYTLSVSEGQAVLRSVSVWGALRGLESLSQLVYQDDYGTYFINKTEIVDFPRFAFRGLLLDTSRHYLPLYAILKTLDAMAYSKLNVFHWHIVDDPSFPYQSRTFPDLSNKGAFHPFTHIYTQSDVIRVIEHARMRGIRVVPEFDSPGHTQSWGKGQPGLLTPCYKGSVPSGSFGPVDPTVDTTYKFMASLLKEVKFVFPDSYVHLGGDEVSFACWQSNPNVRKFMEKMGFGKDFTKLESFYMESIMNMTAALNKTSIVWQDVFDYHERIPQDTVLEIWKGAKYQTELSRMTQAGHRVLLSAPWYINHISYGQDWRNSYAVQPQNFSGTDEQKKLVIGGEVAMWGEYVDATNLSPRLWPRACAAAERLWSNEEKTLNADLAFPRLKEFRCELLRRGIQAEPLFVGHCRHEYDGL
;
A
#
# COMPACT_ATOMS: atom_id res chain seq x y z
N MET A 1 85.80 53.46 15.61
CA MET A 1 84.43 54.04 15.57
C MET A 1 83.45 52.88 15.76
N SER A 2 83.14 52.45 16.98
CA SER A 2 82.12 52.99 17.93
C SER A 2 80.65 52.76 17.51
N ARG A 3 79.99 51.81 18.21
CA ARG A 3 78.58 51.74 18.70
C ARG A 3 77.45 51.94 17.67
N SER A 4 76.47 51.05 17.54
CA SER A 4 75.38 50.71 18.48
C SER A 4 74.49 49.65 17.79
N GLY A 5 73.69 48.76 18.36
CA GLY A 5 73.03 48.68 19.67
C GLY A 5 71.53 48.44 19.46
N SER A 6 71.12 47.15 19.44
CA SER A 6 69.80 46.56 19.79
C SER A 6 68.47 47.21 19.32
N HIS A 7 67.54 46.42 18.77
CA HIS A 7 66.33 45.96 19.50
C HIS A 7 65.49 44.96 18.68
N SER A 8 65.05 43.93 19.40
CA SER A 8 64.21 42.82 18.98
C SER A 8 62.74 43.26 18.93
N HIS A 9 62.06 43.06 17.79
CA HIS A 9 60.60 42.98 17.75
C HIS A 9 60.19 41.69 17.03
N ARG A 10 59.93 40.64 17.82
CA ARG A 10 59.14 39.48 17.37
C ARG A 10 57.69 39.92 17.22
N VAL A 11 57.24 40.14 15.99
CA VAL A 11 55.81 40.19 15.67
C VAL A 11 55.29 38.75 15.70
N ARG A 12 54.63 38.36 16.80
CA ARG A 12 53.83 37.13 16.87
C ARG A 12 52.57 37.35 16.03
N TRP A 13 52.56 36.83 14.81
CA TRP A 13 51.31 36.60 14.07
C TRP A 13 50.56 35.47 14.77
N TRP A 14 49.53 35.83 15.53
CA TRP A 14 48.53 34.87 15.97
C TRP A 14 47.67 34.53 14.75
N CYS A 15 47.92 33.38 14.14
CA CYS A 15 46.93 32.76 13.26
C CYS A 15 45.71 32.41 14.12
N LEU A 16 44.71 33.29 14.11
CA LEU A 16 43.34 32.95 14.48
C LEU A 16 42.87 31.88 13.49
N ILE A 17 43.05 30.62 13.85
CA ILE A 17 42.30 29.52 13.26
C ILE A 17 40.87 29.71 13.77
N VAL A 18 40.06 30.41 12.99
CA VAL A 18 38.61 30.34 13.11
C VAL A 18 38.24 28.94 12.64
N ALA A 19 38.12 28.00 13.59
CA ALA A 19 37.43 26.76 13.33
C ALA A 19 35.97 27.13 13.06
N VAL A 20 35.61 27.26 11.79
CA VAL A 20 34.22 27.21 11.36
C VAL A 20 33.78 25.77 11.64
N VAL A 21 33.29 25.53 12.86
CA VAL A 21 32.43 24.38 13.11
C VAL A 21 31.20 24.67 12.28
N ALA A 22 31.15 24.11 11.08
CA ALA A 22 29.92 24.01 10.33
C ALA A 22 29.00 23.14 11.18
N VAL A 23 28.18 23.79 12.02
CA VAL A 23 27.00 23.16 12.60
C VAL A 23 26.12 22.88 11.39
N TRP A 24 26.22 21.67 10.87
CA TRP A 24 25.23 21.17 9.93
C TRP A 24 23.91 21.24 10.70
N VAL A 25 23.08 22.22 10.36
CA VAL A 25 21.71 22.25 10.86
C VAL A 25 21.07 21.01 10.27
N GLN A 26 20.89 19.97 11.09
CA GLN A 26 20.11 18.79 10.74
C GLN A 26 18.70 19.30 10.44
N GLN A 27 18.40 19.53 9.17
CA GLN A 27 17.06 19.77 8.66
C GLN A 27 16.56 18.43 8.14
N VAL A 28 15.27 18.16 8.32
CA VAL A 28 14.60 17.04 7.66
C VAL A 28 14.78 17.23 6.15
N GLU A 29 15.49 16.31 5.49
CA GLU A 29 15.77 16.41 4.04
C GLU A 29 14.48 16.33 3.19
N GLY A 30 13.37 15.86 3.79
CA GLY A 30 12.01 16.05 3.31
C GLY A 30 11.04 14.96 3.77
N VAL A 31 9.76 15.16 3.45
CA VAL A 31 8.68 14.21 3.72
C VAL A 31 8.60 13.18 2.58
N TRP A 32 8.24 11.93 2.90
CA TRP A 32 7.95 10.86 1.95
C TRP A 32 6.52 10.29 2.15
N PRO A 33 5.66 10.23 1.13
CA PRO A 33 5.77 10.93 -0.17
C PRO A 33 5.90 12.44 -0.06
N LEU A 34 6.55 13.08 -1.04
CA LEU A 34 6.67 14.53 -1.14
C LEU A 34 5.29 15.20 -1.29
N PRO A 35 4.90 16.13 -0.40
CA PRO A 35 3.62 16.82 -0.50
C PRO A 35 3.46 17.66 -1.78
N GLN A 36 2.21 17.91 -2.20
CA GLN A 36 1.92 18.78 -3.34
C GLN A 36 2.56 20.16 -3.18
N GLN A 37 2.49 20.75 -1.99
CA GLN A 37 3.17 21.99 -1.62
C GLN A 37 3.77 21.84 -0.21
N LEU A 38 5.04 22.24 -0.07
CA LEU A 38 5.80 22.21 1.17
C LEU A 38 6.67 23.48 1.24
N HIS A 39 6.47 24.28 2.27
CA HIS A 39 7.30 25.46 2.57
C HIS A 39 7.81 25.33 4.00
N GLN A 40 9.13 25.31 4.18
CA GLN A 40 9.75 25.17 5.49
C GLN A 40 10.73 26.32 5.76
N SER A 41 10.72 26.82 6.99
CA SER A 41 11.67 27.83 7.50
C SER A 41 12.80 27.18 8.30
N ALA A 42 13.87 27.93 8.55
CA ALA A 42 14.91 27.56 9.51
C ALA A 42 14.47 27.74 10.97
N ASP A 43 13.37 28.47 11.22
CA ASP A 43 12.79 28.62 12.56
C ASP A 43 12.33 27.27 13.09
N ARG A 44 12.71 26.92 14.32
CA ARG A 44 12.39 25.63 14.94
C ARG A 44 11.87 25.80 16.36
N ASP A 45 10.94 24.92 16.72
CA ASP A 45 10.42 24.76 18.07
C ASP A 45 11.02 23.50 18.71
N CYS A 46 11.36 23.59 20.00
CA CYS A 46 11.79 22.45 20.79
C CYS A 46 10.57 21.70 21.32
N LEU A 47 10.56 20.37 21.20
CA LEU A 47 9.46 19.51 21.64
C LEU A 47 9.82 18.74 22.89
N SER A 48 8.88 18.66 23.83
CA SER A 48 8.96 17.81 25.02
C SER A 48 7.81 16.82 25.02
N PRO A 49 8.06 15.50 25.14
CA PRO A 49 7.00 14.49 25.21
C PRO A 49 5.99 14.78 26.35
N GLN A 50 6.46 15.34 27.47
CA GLN A 50 5.64 15.65 28.64
C GLN A 50 4.67 16.83 28.42
N ARG A 51 4.96 17.70 27.45
CA ARG A 51 4.17 18.91 27.16
C ARG A 51 3.67 18.93 25.72
N PHE A 52 3.69 17.78 25.04
CA PHE A 52 3.13 17.60 23.72
C PHE A 52 1.75 16.96 23.81
N SER A 53 0.77 17.46 23.07
CA SER A 53 -0.56 16.86 23.05
C SER A 53 -1.27 17.03 21.72
N PHE A 54 -2.07 16.02 21.35
CA PHE A 54 -3.07 16.13 20.29
C PHE A 54 -4.41 16.56 20.88
N THR A 55 -5.10 17.46 20.20
CA THR A 55 -6.42 17.95 20.59
C THR A 55 -7.32 18.10 19.36
N TYR A 56 -8.63 18.02 19.56
CA TYR A 56 -9.59 18.39 18.54
C TYR A 56 -9.71 19.91 18.46
N GLY A 57 -9.67 20.44 17.24
CA GLY A 57 -9.96 21.85 17.02
C GLY A 57 -11.42 22.16 17.31
N ARG A 58 -11.68 23.41 17.74
CA ARG A 58 -13.02 23.83 18.20
C ARG A 58 -14.09 23.76 17.10
N ASP A 59 -13.66 23.87 15.84
CA ASP A 59 -14.48 23.82 14.63
C ASP A 59 -14.55 22.42 14.01
N SER A 60 -13.95 21.41 14.64
CA SER A 60 -13.92 20.04 14.13
C SER A 60 -15.28 19.35 14.25
N ALA A 61 -15.72 18.72 13.18
CA ALA A 61 -16.88 17.83 13.18
C ALA A 61 -16.60 16.51 13.93
N ALA A 62 -15.35 16.07 13.97
CA ALA A 62 -14.88 14.96 14.81
C ALA A 62 -14.49 15.47 16.20
N GLN A 63 -14.81 14.69 17.23
CA GLN A 63 -14.55 15.00 18.64
C GLN A 63 -14.08 13.74 19.36
N THR A 64 -13.76 13.84 20.66
CA THR A 64 -13.45 12.69 21.51
C THR A 64 -14.54 11.62 21.40
N GLY A 65 -14.13 10.35 21.24
CA GLY A 65 -14.99 9.23 20.87
C GLY A 65 -14.87 8.84 19.39
N CYS A 66 -14.16 9.64 18.58
CA CYS A 66 -13.82 9.28 17.20
C CYS A 66 -12.78 8.16 17.19
N SER A 67 -13.24 6.91 17.01
CA SER A 67 -12.41 5.70 17.08
C SER A 67 -11.09 5.83 16.31
N VAL A 68 -11.15 6.24 15.05
CA VAL A 68 -9.99 6.40 14.17
C VAL A 68 -8.99 7.44 14.69
N LEU A 69 -9.43 8.65 15.06
CA LEU A 69 -8.52 9.73 15.46
C LEU A 69 -7.98 9.55 16.87
N ASP A 70 -8.81 9.10 17.82
CA ASP A 70 -8.35 8.86 19.20
C ASP A 70 -7.23 7.80 19.22
N ALA A 71 -7.38 6.75 18.41
CA ALA A 71 -6.33 5.73 18.25
C ALA A 71 -5.12 6.25 17.47
N ALA A 72 -5.33 7.11 16.45
CA ALA A 72 -4.26 7.71 15.69
C ALA A 72 -3.40 8.64 16.57
N PHE A 73 -4.00 9.47 17.42
CA PHE A 73 -3.28 10.36 18.33
C PHE A 73 -2.36 9.57 19.26
N LYS A 74 -2.86 8.49 19.85
CA LYS A 74 -2.04 7.59 20.69
C LYS A 74 -0.90 6.97 19.90
N ARG A 75 -1.19 6.44 18.71
CA ARG A 75 -0.20 5.80 17.84
C ARG A 75 0.89 6.78 17.40
N TYR A 76 0.53 7.96 16.90
CA TYR A 76 1.49 8.95 16.43
C TYR A 76 2.28 9.59 17.57
N PHE A 77 1.71 9.70 18.77
CA PHE A 77 2.49 10.09 19.95
C PHE A 77 3.65 9.12 20.19
N SER A 78 3.38 7.80 20.16
CA SER A 78 4.42 6.77 20.31
C SER A 78 5.40 6.71 19.15
N ILE A 79 4.98 7.03 17.92
CA ILE A 79 5.87 7.13 16.76
C ILE A 79 6.82 8.33 16.89
N ILE A 80 6.31 9.48 17.33
CA ILE A 80 7.12 10.70 17.47
C ILE A 80 8.11 10.54 18.63
N PHE A 81 7.67 9.99 19.77
CA PHE A 81 8.46 9.85 20.99
C PHE A 81 8.61 8.37 21.43
N PRO A 82 9.35 7.53 20.69
CA PRO A 82 9.47 6.10 21.01
C PRO A 82 10.23 5.85 22.32
N ASP A 83 11.15 6.75 22.70
CA ASP A 83 11.94 6.63 23.93
C ASP A 83 11.16 7.05 25.19
N PHE A 84 9.96 7.62 25.01
CA PHE A 84 9.14 8.07 26.14
C PHE A 84 8.42 6.88 26.79
N THR A 85 8.95 6.44 27.93
CA THR A 85 8.25 5.53 28.84
C THR A 85 7.67 6.34 30.01
N THR A 86 6.44 6.07 30.42
CA THR A 86 5.79 6.72 31.57
C THR A 86 6.51 6.48 32.90
N LEU A 87 7.57 5.66 32.91
CA LEU A 87 8.36 5.26 34.07
C LEU A 87 9.74 5.93 34.14
N SER A 88 10.13 6.80 33.21
CA SER A 88 11.40 7.55 33.31
C SER A 88 11.28 8.78 34.21
N GLU A 89 11.02 8.56 35.50
CA GLU A 89 11.07 9.60 36.53
C GLU A 89 12.50 10.11 36.84
N ASN A 90 13.55 9.61 36.18
CA ASN A 90 14.91 10.03 36.47
C ASN A 90 15.80 10.07 35.23
N VAL A 91 15.81 11.22 34.54
CA VAL A 91 17.03 11.69 33.86
C VAL A 91 17.21 13.16 34.21
N LEU A 92 18.38 13.43 34.78
CA LEU A 92 18.87 14.73 35.21
C LEU A 92 18.41 15.86 34.30
N GLN A 93 17.58 16.71 34.90
CA GLN A 93 17.08 17.98 34.42
C GLN A 93 18.19 18.75 33.69
N TYR A 94 18.13 18.76 32.36
CA TYR A 94 18.87 19.73 31.58
C TYR A 94 18.33 21.11 31.95
N MET A 95 19.09 21.77 32.81
CA MET A 95 19.04 23.21 32.95
C MET A 95 19.10 23.77 31.52
N TRP A 96 18.00 24.38 31.05
CA TRP A 96 17.85 25.73 30.47
C TRP A 96 16.49 25.81 29.74
N SER A 97 15.61 26.71 30.22
CA SER A 97 14.21 26.96 29.81
C SER A 97 13.26 25.75 29.85
N GLU A 98 12.16 25.87 30.61
CA GLU A 98 11.06 24.90 30.50
C GLU A 98 10.50 24.95 29.07
N PRO A 99 10.46 23.82 28.34
CA PRO A 99 9.90 23.81 26.99
C PRO A 99 8.44 24.26 27.04
N GLN A 100 8.04 25.12 26.10
CA GLN A 100 6.66 25.57 25.99
C GLN A 100 5.75 24.38 25.61
N PRO A 101 4.48 24.37 26.05
CA PRO A 101 3.52 23.39 25.56
C PRO A 101 3.43 23.43 24.04
N PHE A 102 3.44 22.27 23.39
CA PHE A 102 3.23 22.14 21.97
C PHE A 102 1.93 21.37 21.70
N VAL A 103 0.96 22.05 21.09
CA VAL A 103 -0.37 21.48 20.85
C VAL A 103 -0.57 21.26 19.35
N VAL A 104 -0.97 20.04 19.00
CA VAL A 104 -1.44 19.71 17.66
C VAL A 104 -2.97 19.75 17.67
N SER A 105 -3.54 20.78 17.06
CA SER A 105 -4.99 20.93 16.87
C SER A 105 -5.42 20.30 15.55
N VAL A 106 -6.29 19.28 15.60
CA VAL A 106 -6.78 18.56 14.43
C VAL A 106 -8.26 18.88 14.20
N SER A 107 -8.60 19.42 13.02
CA SER A 107 -9.97 19.75 12.62
C SER A 107 -10.39 19.04 11.34
N VAL A 108 -11.49 18.30 11.40
CA VAL A 108 -12.10 17.61 10.25
C VAL A 108 -13.43 18.27 9.90
N LYS A 109 -13.72 18.48 8.61
CA LYS A 109 -14.98 19.13 8.17
C LYS A 109 -16.20 18.20 8.21
N THR A 110 -16.05 16.93 7.84
CA THR A 110 -17.16 15.97 7.76
C THR A 110 -17.21 15.03 8.96
N ARG A 111 -18.42 14.52 9.27
CA ARG A 111 -18.59 13.43 10.23
C ARG A 111 -18.31 12.11 9.51
N GLY A 112 -17.47 11.24 10.06
CA GLY A 112 -17.11 9.99 9.38
C GLY A 112 -16.15 9.06 10.12
N CYS A 113 -16.06 9.14 11.45
CA CYS A 113 -15.06 8.39 12.22
C CYS A 113 -15.26 6.87 12.25
N ASP A 114 -16.50 6.40 12.08
CA ASP A 114 -16.84 4.98 12.27
C ASP A 114 -17.14 4.25 10.97
N GLY A 115 -17.03 4.94 9.83
CA GLY A 115 -17.16 4.34 8.50
C GLY A 115 -15.88 3.63 8.04
N TYR A 116 -15.98 3.01 6.87
CA TYR A 116 -14.84 2.51 6.10
C TYR A 116 -14.43 3.54 5.05
N PRO A 117 -13.13 3.64 4.70
CA PRO A 117 -12.73 4.39 3.52
C PRO A 117 -13.28 3.71 2.26
N ASP A 118 -13.52 4.51 1.23
CA ASP A 118 -14.00 4.12 -0.09
C ASP A 118 -13.22 4.88 -1.18
N GLU A 119 -13.59 4.72 -2.45
CA GLU A 119 -12.90 5.40 -3.56
C GLU A 119 -13.06 6.94 -3.53
N ASP A 120 -14.19 7.43 -3.02
CA ASP A 120 -14.52 8.86 -2.97
C ASP A 120 -14.02 9.56 -1.70
N SER A 121 -13.32 8.81 -0.84
CA SER A 121 -12.81 9.30 0.43
C SER A 121 -11.77 10.40 0.23
N ASP A 122 -12.10 11.61 0.70
CA ASP A 122 -11.22 12.78 0.57
C ASP A 122 -9.99 12.67 1.50
N GLU A 123 -8.81 12.55 0.91
CA GLU A 123 -7.53 12.43 1.62
C GLU A 123 -6.74 13.75 1.69
N SER A 124 -7.35 14.87 1.31
CA SER A 124 -6.70 16.19 1.32
C SER A 124 -6.53 16.74 2.73
N TYR A 125 -5.43 17.45 2.96
CA TYR A 125 -5.18 18.14 4.21
C TYR A 125 -4.28 19.37 4.04
N THR A 126 -4.33 20.25 5.03
CA THR A 126 -3.34 21.31 5.24
C THR A 126 -2.73 21.18 6.63
N LEU A 127 -1.41 21.36 6.73
CA LEU A 127 -0.69 21.34 7.99
C LEU A 127 0.14 22.62 8.11
N SER A 128 -0.13 23.40 9.16
CA SER A 128 0.64 24.58 9.52
C SER A 128 1.33 24.33 10.86
N VAL A 129 2.65 24.48 10.91
CA VAL A 129 3.45 24.43 12.13
C VAL A 129 4.04 25.80 12.34
N SER A 130 3.63 26.48 13.40
CA SER A 130 4.12 27.82 13.75
C SER A 130 3.83 28.16 15.20
N GLU A 131 4.68 29.00 15.80
CA GLU A 131 4.42 29.66 17.08
C GLU A 131 4.06 28.68 18.23
N GLY A 132 4.79 27.56 18.35
CA GLY A 132 4.57 26.58 19.42
C GLY A 132 3.30 25.72 19.29
N GLN A 133 2.69 25.68 18.10
CA GLN A 133 1.56 24.80 17.81
C GLN A 133 1.62 24.23 16.39
N ALA A 134 0.85 23.17 16.16
CA ALA A 134 0.53 22.68 14.82
C ALA A 134 -0.97 22.64 14.60
N VAL A 135 -1.44 23.08 13.44
CA VAL A 135 -2.84 23.06 13.04
C VAL A 135 -2.98 22.19 11.80
N LEU A 136 -3.65 21.05 11.96
CA LEU A 136 -3.96 20.10 10.90
C LEU A 136 -5.45 20.19 10.55
N ARG A 137 -5.75 20.50 9.30
CA ARG A 137 -7.12 20.61 8.78
C ARG A 137 -7.32 19.66 7.62
N SER A 138 -8.45 18.97 7.58
CA SER A 138 -8.81 18.08 6.47
C SER A 138 -10.31 18.09 6.20
N VAL A 139 -10.70 17.61 5.02
CA VAL A 139 -12.12 17.42 4.70
C VAL A 139 -12.68 16.25 5.49
N SER A 140 -12.03 15.09 5.40
CA SER A 140 -12.43 13.85 6.08
C SER A 140 -11.40 13.39 7.12
N VAL A 141 -11.76 12.36 7.89
CA VAL A 141 -10.84 11.72 8.83
C VAL A 141 -9.63 11.09 8.15
N TRP A 142 -9.76 10.69 6.88
CA TRP A 142 -8.70 10.06 6.10
C TRP A 142 -7.58 11.06 5.79
N GLY A 143 -7.92 12.28 5.37
CA GLY A 143 -6.93 13.35 5.19
C GLY A 143 -6.19 13.69 6.48
N ALA A 144 -6.86 13.64 7.64
CA ALA A 144 -6.20 13.84 8.93
C ALA A 144 -5.17 12.74 9.23
N LEU A 145 -5.46 11.47 8.90
CA LEU A 145 -4.46 10.39 9.05
C LEU A 145 -3.22 10.62 8.18
N ARG A 146 -3.38 11.14 6.96
CA ARG A 146 -2.26 11.48 6.05
C ARG A 146 -1.44 12.66 6.56
N GLY A 147 -2.11 13.66 7.12
CA GLY A 147 -1.43 14.81 7.71
C GLY A 147 -0.70 14.49 9.01
N LEU A 148 -1.21 13.57 9.83
CA LEU A 148 -0.51 13.07 11.02
C LEU A 148 0.77 12.30 10.64
N GLU A 149 0.75 11.54 9.54
CA GLU A 149 1.95 10.90 9.00
C GLU A 149 2.99 11.95 8.62
N SER A 150 2.60 12.95 7.83
CA SER A 150 3.51 14.03 7.42
C SER A 150 4.05 14.81 8.63
N LEU A 151 3.22 15.11 9.62
CA LEU A 151 3.65 15.74 10.87
C LEU A 151 4.73 14.91 11.59
N SER A 152 4.53 13.58 11.67
CA SER A 152 5.49 12.70 12.35
C SER A 152 6.88 12.73 11.70
N GLN A 153 6.94 12.90 10.38
CA GLN A 153 8.18 12.97 9.62
C GLN A 153 8.87 14.34 9.72
N LEU A 154 8.16 15.39 10.15
CA LEU A 154 8.75 16.72 10.37
C LEU A 154 9.48 16.81 11.72
N VAL A 155 9.24 15.87 12.63
CA VAL A 155 9.92 15.82 13.93
C VAL A 155 11.24 15.07 13.78
N TYR A 156 12.32 15.67 14.27
CA TYR A 156 13.66 15.07 14.26
C TYR A 156 14.35 15.28 15.60
N GLN A 157 15.43 14.52 15.84
CA GLN A 157 16.28 14.66 17.01
C GLN A 157 17.64 15.22 16.63
N ASP A 158 18.19 16.11 17.46
CA ASP A 158 19.59 16.48 17.38
C ASP A 158 20.52 15.38 17.93
N ASP A 159 21.84 15.58 17.84
CA ASP A 159 22.84 14.63 18.35
C ASP A 159 22.73 14.36 19.86
N TYR A 160 22.10 15.26 20.62
CA TYR A 160 21.86 15.13 22.05
C TYR A 160 20.52 14.46 22.39
N GLY A 161 19.69 14.13 21.39
CA GLY A 161 18.39 13.48 21.56
C GLY A 161 17.23 14.44 21.80
N THR A 162 17.46 15.75 21.66
CA THR A 162 16.42 16.77 21.80
C THR A 162 15.55 16.80 20.56
N TYR A 163 14.22 16.75 20.73
CA TYR A 163 13.27 16.78 19.63
C TYR A 163 13.02 18.21 19.14
N PHE A 164 12.97 18.38 17.82
CA PHE A 164 12.67 19.65 17.17
C PHE A 164 11.66 19.46 16.04
N ILE A 165 10.97 20.56 15.72
CA ILE A 165 10.15 20.67 14.51
C ILE A 165 10.35 22.07 13.92
N ASN A 166 10.48 22.14 12.59
CA ASN A 166 10.63 23.43 11.90
C ASN A 166 9.27 24.04 11.56
N LYS A 167 9.19 25.37 11.55
CA LYS A 167 8.04 26.10 11.02
C LYS A 167 7.81 25.67 9.57
N THR A 168 6.63 25.13 9.30
CA THR A 168 6.31 24.42 8.06
C THR A 168 4.87 24.68 7.65
N GLU A 169 4.64 24.92 6.36
CA GLU A 169 3.31 24.97 5.73
C GLU A 169 3.21 23.89 4.66
N ILE A 170 2.17 23.06 4.74
CA ILE A 170 1.85 21.99 3.80
C ILE A 170 0.43 22.12 3.31
N VAL A 171 0.24 22.00 2.00
CA VAL A 171 -1.04 21.74 1.34
C VAL A 171 -0.86 20.48 0.51
N ASP A 172 -1.66 19.45 0.76
CA ASP A 172 -1.40 18.14 0.20
C ASP A 172 -2.68 17.34 -0.08
N PHE A 173 -2.60 16.51 -1.10
CA PHE A 173 -3.64 15.62 -1.59
C PHE A 173 -3.02 14.59 -2.54
N PRO A 174 -3.59 13.38 -2.67
CA PRO A 174 -3.06 12.39 -3.58
C PRO A 174 -3.30 12.76 -5.05
N ARG A 175 -2.36 12.40 -5.92
CA ARG A 175 -2.53 12.46 -7.39
C ARG A 175 -3.54 11.44 -7.88
N PHE A 176 -3.51 10.23 -7.34
CA PHE A 176 -4.41 9.13 -7.70
C PHE A 176 -5.16 8.62 -6.47
N ALA A 177 -6.46 8.35 -6.62
CA ALA A 177 -7.31 7.87 -5.52
C ALA A 177 -7.00 6.42 -5.13
N PHE A 178 -6.60 5.58 -6.09
CA PHE A 178 -6.33 4.16 -5.86
C PHE A 178 -4.81 3.89 -5.78
N ARG A 179 -4.30 3.60 -4.57
CA ARG A 179 -2.87 3.39 -4.34
C ARG A 179 -2.65 2.09 -3.57
N GLY A 180 -2.47 1.01 -4.33
CA GLY A 180 -2.57 -0.34 -3.81
C GLY A 180 -1.26 -1.05 -3.55
N LEU A 181 -1.37 -2.09 -2.72
CA LEU A 181 -0.35 -3.10 -2.50
C LEU A 181 -1.03 -4.47 -2.49
N LEU A 182 -0.65 -5.33 -3.43
CA LEU A 182 -1.08 -6.71 -3.49
C LEU A 182 -0.16 -7.57 -2.61
N LEU A 183 -0.75 -8.37 -1.71
CA LEU A 183 -0.08 -9.50 -1.07
C LEU A 183 -0.74 -10.82 -1.45
N ASP A 184 0.07 -11.73 -1.98
CA ASP A 184 -0.28 -13.12 -2.18
C ASP A 184 -0.07 -13.90 -0.89
N THR A 185 -1.16 -14.49 -0.39
CA THR A 185 -1.16 -15.32 0.82
C THR A 185 -1.51 -16.78 0.55
N SER A 186 -1.53 -17.16 -0.73
CA SER A 186 -1.83 -18.51 -1.17
C SER A 186 -0.56 -19.30 -1.50
N ARG A 187 0.36 -18.72 -2.27
CA ARG A 187 1.62 -19.39 -2.66
C ARG A 187 2.45 -19.72 -1.42
N HIS A 188 2.47 -18.82 -0.45
CA HIS A 188 2.87 -19.08 0.93
C HIS A 188 1.89 -18.39 1.89
N TYR A 189 1.62 -19.04 3.03
CA TYR A 189 0.83 -18.42 4.09
C TYR A 189 1.61 -17.30 4.76
N LEU A 190 0.94 -16.18 5.03
CA LEU A 190 1.50 -15.08 5.83
C LEU A 190 0.83 -15.08 7.22
N PRO A 191 1.59 -15.15 8.31
CA PRO A 191 1.01 -15.02 9.64
C PRO A 191 0.40 -13.63 9.81
N LEU A 192 -0.66 -13.55 10.62
CA LEU A 192 -1.44 -12.32 10.77
C LEU A 192 -0.57 -11.09 11.13
N TYR A 193 0.45 -11.27 11.98
CA TYR A 193 1.35 -10.17 12.35
C TYR A 193 2.09 -9.55 11.15
N ALA A 194 2.43 -10.36 10.14
CA ALA A 194 3.14 -9.87 8.95
C ALA A 194 2.22 -8.99 8.11
N ILE A 195 0.94 -9.38 7.95
CA ILE A 195 -0.08 -8.58 7.26
C ILE A 195 -0.31 -7.26 8.02
N LEU A 196 -0.48 -7.32 9.34
CA LEU A 196 -0.71 -6.12 10.16
C LEU A 196 0.49 -5.14 10.13
N LYS A 197 1.74 -5.64 10.18
CA LYS A 197 2.95 -4.81 10.01
C LYS A 197 3.04 -4.21 8.61
N THR A 198 2.63 -4.94 7.57
CA THR A 198 2.58 -4.38 6.21
C THR A 198 1.56 -3.24 6.11
N LEU A 199 0.38 -3.37 6.73
CA LEU A 199 -0.60 -2.29 6.81
C LEU A 199 -0.08 -1.06 7.56
N ASP A 200 0.76 -1.23 8.59
CA ASP A 200 1.45 -0.12 9.24
C ASP A 200 2.36 0.62 8.26
N ALA A 201 3.21 -0.11 7.53
CA ALA A 201 4.14 0.48 6.56
C ALA A 201 3.44 1.09 5.34
N MET A 202 2.31 0.54 4.91
CA MET A 202 1.43 1.14 3.91
C MET A 202 0.93 2.51 4.37
N ALA A 203 0.50 2.63 5.64
CA ALA A 203 0.03 3.89 6.20
C ALA A 203 1.13 4.94 6.23
N TYR A 204 2.36 4.56 6.61
CA TYR A 204 3.53 5.43 6.59
C TYR A 204 3.85 5.94 5.18
N SER A 205 3.66 5.08 4.17
CA SER A 205 3.88 5.41 2.75
C SER A 205 2.66 6.04 2.08
N LYS A 206 1.55 6.29 2.80
CA LYS A 206 0.26 6.81 2.28
C LYS A 206 -0.41 5.95 1.19
N LEU A 207 -0.13 4.65 1.15
CA LEU A 207 -0.92 3.67 0.39
C LEU A 207 -2.27 3.47 1.09
N ASN A 208 -3.33 3.22 0.32
CA ASN A 208 -4.70 3.19 0.82
C ASN A 208 -5.54 2.00 0.34
N VAL A 209 -4.99 1.10 -0.48
CA VAL A 209 -5.66 -0.16 -0.85
C VAL A 209 -4.76 -1.34 -0.51
N PHE A 210 -5.28 -2.26 0.28
CA PHE A 210 -4.70 -3.58 0.48
C PHE A 210 -5.44 -4.56 -0.42
N HIS A 211 -4.81 -4.93 -1.52
CA HIS A 211 -5.30 -5.96 -2.42
C HIS A 211 -4.86 -7.32 -1.86
N TRP A 212 -5.83 -8.06 -1.33
CA TRP A 212 -5.57 -9.32 -0.67
C TRP A 212 -5.85 -10.48 -1.62
N HIS A 213 -4.81 -10.92 -2.32
CA HIS A 213 -4.80 -12.17 -3.07
C HIS A 213 -4.77 -13.35 -2.10
N ILE A 214 -5.97 -13.78 -1.68
CA ILE A 214 -6.15 -14.61 -0.49
C ILE A 214 -6.12 -16.11 -0.78
N VAL A 215 -6.35 -16.53 -2.03
CA VAL A 215 -6.42 -17.93 -2.46
C VAL A 215 -5.87 -18.08 -3.88
N ASP A 216 -5.28 -19.23 -4.21
CA ASP A 216 -4.71 -19.57 -5.53
C ASP A 216 -4.55 -21.10 -5.63
N ASP A 217 -3.86 -21.62 -6.64
CA ASP A 217 -3.58 -23.03 -6.88
C ASP A 217 -3.00 -23.79 -5.67
N PRO A 218 -1.96 -23.29 -4.97
CA PRO A 218 -1.30 -24.09 -3.94
C PRO A 218 -2.13 -24.22 -2.67
N SER A 219 -2.85 -23.15 -2.26
CA SER A 219 -3.60 -23.18 -1.02
C SER A 219 -4.88 -22.33 -0.98
N PHE A 220 -5.81 -22.74 -0.12
CA PHE A 220 -7.05 -22.01 0.19
C PHE A 220 -7.09 -21.67 1.70
N PRO A 221 -6.37 -20.64 2.16
CA PRO A 221 -6.30 -20.33 3.60
C PRO A 221 -7.55 -19.61 4.13
N TYR A 222 -8.36 -18.97 3.27
CA TYR A 222 -9.60 -18.28 3.70
C TYR A 222 -10.62 -19.26 4.29
N GLN A 223 -11.02 -19.07 5.54
CA GLN A 223 -12.04 -19.90 6.17
C GLN A 223 -13.45 -19.43 5.82
N SER A 224 -14.04 -20.01 4.77
CA SER A 224 -15.45 -19.77 4.43
C SER A 224 -16.40 -20.39 5.48
N ARG A 225 -17.45 -19.66 5.85
CA ARG A 225 -18.52 -20.19 6.71
C ARG A 225 -19.50 -21.05 5.91
N THR A 226 -19.76 -20.65 4.67
CA THR A 226 -20.68 -21.30 3.74
C THR A 226 -20.06 -22.59 3.18
N PHE A 227 -18.74 -22.60 2.96
CA PHE A 227 -18.00 -23.76 2.45
C PHE A 227 -16.77 -24.09 3.31
N PRO A 228 -16.95 -24.65 4.52
CA PRO A 228 -15.83 -24.93 5.44
C PRO A 228 -14.75 -25.83 4.83
N ASP A 229 -15.15 -26.76 3.96
CA ASP A 229 -14.27 -27.72 3.30
C ASP A 229 -13.23 -27.07 2.38
N LEU A 230 -13.46 -25.84 1.87
CA LEU A 230 -12.48 -25.11 1.08
C LEU A 230 -11.18 -24.94 1.87
N SER A 231 -11.25 -24.41 3.10
CA SER A 231 -10.06 -24.29 3.95
C SER A 231 -9.62 -25.61 4.58
N ASN A 232 -10.55 -26.47 5.03
CA ASN A 232 -10.20 -27.72 5.70
C ASN A 232 -9.41 -28.69 4.81
N LYS A 233 -9.61 -28.61 3.49
CA LYS A 233 -8.96 -29.49 2.51
C LYS A 233 -8.03 -28.73 1.55
N GLY A 234 -8.22 -27.43 1.40
CA GLY A 234 -7.47 -26.58 0.48
C GLY A 234 -6.29 -25.83 1.10
N ALA A 235 -6.31 -25.53 2.40
CA ALA A 235 -5.19 -24.85 3.07
C ALA A 235 -3.95 -25.76 3.19
N PHE A 236 -2.77 -25.17 3.39
CA PHE A 236 -1.55 -25.94 3.70
C PHE A 236 -1.70 -26.74 5.00
N HIS A 237 -2.41 -26.20 5.98
CA HIS A 237 -2.78 -26.90 7.20
C HIS A 237 -4.12 -26.38 7.73
N PRO A 238 -5.08 -27.26 8.08
CA PRO A 238 -6.47 -26.88 8.40
C PRO A 238 -6.66 -26.11 9.73
N PHE A 239 -5.57 -25.71 10.40
CA PHE A 239 -5.63 -25.06 11.72
C PHE A 239 -4.59 -23.95 11.89
N THR A 240 -3.38 -24.13 11.38
CA THR A 240 -2.27 -23.20 11.58
C THR A 240 -2.04 -22.27 10.40
N HIS A 241 -2.53 -22.62 9.21
CA HIS A 241 -2.35 -21.87 7.96
C HIS A 241 -3.70 -21.50 7.36
N ILE A 242 -4.58 -20.98 8.21
CA ILE A 242 -5.90 -20.50 7.85
C ILE A 242 -6.07 -19.06 8.33
N TYR A 243 -6.90 -18.30 7.62
CA TYR A 243 -7.43 -17.02 8.10
C TYR A 243 -8.86 -17.26 8.55
N THR A 244 -9.05 -17.27 9.87
CA THR A 244 -10.39 -17.36 10.44
C THR A 244 -11.18 -16.08 10.15
N GLN A 245 -12.49 -16.14 10.31
CA GLN A 245 -13.35 -14.96 10.17
C GLN A 245 -12.95 -13.84 11.14
N SER A 246 -12.47 -14.17 12.33
CA SER A 246 -11.90 -13.19 13.27
C SER A 246 -10.60 -12.56 12.78
N ASP A 247 -9.73 -13.33 12.11
CA ASP A 247 -8.48 -12.80 11.54
C ASP A 247 -8.79 -11.82 10.42
N VAL A 248 -9.71 -12.18 9.51
CA VAL A 248 -10.15 -11.31 8.41
C VAL A 248 -10.74 -10.00 8.94
N ILE A 249 -11.64 -10.06 9.93
CA ILE A 249 -12.20 -8.86 10.57
C ILE A 249 -11.11 -8.02 11.23
N ARG A 250 -10.10 -8.64 11.85
CA ARG A 250 -8.98 -7.94 12.47
C ARG A 250 -8.11 -7.22 11.45
N VAL A 251 -7.84 -7.82 10.29
CA VAL A 251 -7.15 -7.16 9.16
C VAL A 251 -7.95 -5.96 8.68
N ILE A 252 -9.24 -6.16 8.42
CA ILE A 252 -10.15 -5.11 7.93
C ILE A 252 -10.20 -3.92 8.91
N GLU A 253 -10.35 -4.17 10.21
CA GLU A 253 -10.38 -3.09 11.20
C GLU A 253 -9.02 -2.41 11.35
N HIS A 254 -7.91 -3.18 11.36
CA HIS A 254 -6.57 -2.59 11.44
C HIS A 254 -6.25 -1.70 10.24
N ALA A 255 -6.71 -2.09 9.04
CA ALA A 255 -6.64 -1.31 7.82
C ALA A 255 -7.52 -0.05 7.89
N ARG A 256 -8.78 -0.18 8.33
CA ARG A 256 -9.72 0.95 8.52
C ARG A 256 -9.14 2.04 9.42
N MET A 257 -8.52 1.64 10.53
CA MET A 257 -7.89 2.55 11.51
C MET A 257 -6.67 3.31 10.95
N ARG A 258 -6.26 2.99 9.72
CA ARG A 258 -5.18 3.62 8.95
C ARG A 258 -5.66 4.21 7.62
N GLY A 259 -6.98 4.23 7.39
CA GLY A 259 -7.57 4.67 6.13
C GLY A 259 -7.15 3.79 4.95
N ILE A 260 -7.03 2.48 5.17
CA ILE A 260 -6.70 1.50 4.13
C ILE A 260 -7.94 0.66 3.87
N ARG A 261 -8.31 0.56 2.59
CA ARG A 261 -9.36 -0.31 2.05
C ARG A 261 -8.83 -1.72 1.92
N VAL A 262 -9.67 -2.74 2.12
CA VAL A 262 -9.30 -4.14 1.91
C VAL A 262 -10.12 -4.70 0.76
N VAL A 263 -9.46 -4.90 -0.39
CA VAL A 263 -10.07 -5.45 -1.60
C VAL A 263 -9.70 -6.93 -1.68
N PRO A 264 -10.65 -7.86 -1.47
CA PRO A 264 -10.37 -9.28 -1.58
C PRO A 264 -10.28 -9.70 -3.05
N GLU A 265 -9.35 -10.60 -3.33
CA GLU A 265 -9.31 -11.32 -4.60
C GLU A 265 -9.62 -12.80 -4.41
N PHE A 266 -10.59 -13.29 -5.17
CA PHE A 266 -10.93 -14.69 -5.30
C PHE A 266 -10.86 -15.06 -6.78
N ASP A 267 -9.63 -15.23 -7.25
CA ASP A 267 -9.33 -15.43 -8.67
C ASP A 267 -9.96 -16.72 -9.21
N SER A 268 -10.62 -16.59 -10.36
CA SER A 268 -11.21 -17.69 -11.11
C SER A 268 -11.43 -17.24 -12.58
N PRO A 269 -11.47 -18.17 -13.56
CA PRO A 269 -11.51 -19.61 -13.42
C PRO A 269 -10.13 -20.28 -13.35
N GLY A 270 -9.05 -19.55 -13.66
CA GLY A 270 -7.66 -19.97 -13.42
C GLY A 270 -7.37 -20.10 -11.92
N HIS A 271 -6.12 -20.45 -11.56
CA HIS A 271 -5.63 -20.33 -10.18
C HIS A 271 -6.51 -20.95 -9.07
N THR A 272 -7.21 -22.06 -9.38
CA THR A 272 -8.26 -22.63 -8.53
C THR A 272 -8.01 -24.06 -8.07
N GLN A 273 -6.81 -24.61 -8.26
CA GLN A 273 -6.52 -26.02 -7.91
C GLN A 273 -6.81 -26.35 -6.44
N SER A 274 -6.55 -25.42 -5.51
CA SER A 274 -6.85 -25.61 -4.09
C SER A 274 -8.36 -25.68 -3.79
N TRP A 275 -9.19 -25.03 -4.60
CA TRP A 275 -10.64 -24.94 -4.42
C TRP A 275 -11.30 -26.30 -4.66
N GLY A 276 -10.82 -27.04 -5.68
CA GLY A 276 -11.32 -28.37 -6.03
C GLY A 276 -11.14 -29.41 -4.92
N LYS A 277 -10.20 -29.20 -4.00
CA LYS A 277 -10.02 -30.07 -2.82
C LYS A 277 -11.21 -29.97 -1.85
N GLY A 278 -11.80 -28.79 -1.73
CA GLY A 278 -12.94 -28.50 -0.85
C GLY A 278 -14.31 -28.56 -1.53
N GLN A 279 -14.37 -28.35 -2.86
CA GLN A 279 -15.62 -28.35 -3.63
C GLN A 279 -15.54 -29.38 -4.79
N PRO A 280 -16.00 -30.63 -4.56
CA PRO A 280 -16.03 -31.65 -5.60
C PRO A 280 -16.89 -31.23 -6.80
N GLY A 281 -16.38 -31.49 -8.01
CA GLY A 281 -17.07 -31.17 -9.26
C GLY A 281 -16.99 -29.70 -9.69
N LEU A 282 -16.21 -28.86 -8.98
CA LEU A 282 -15.96 -27.47 -9.39
C LEU A 282 -14.95 -27.37 -10.53
N LEU A 283 -13.85 -28.12 -10.46
CA LEU A 283 -12.76 -28.06 -11.45
C LEU A 283 -12.99 -29.02 -12.61
N THR A 284 -12.51 -28.63 -13.79
CA THR A 284 -12.62 -29.45 -14.99
C THR A 284 -11.69 -30.65 -14.91
N PRO A 285 -12.17 -31.91 -15.02
CA PRO A 285 -11.30 -33.07 -15.17
C PRO A 285 -10.61 -33.04 -16.54
N CYS A 286 -9.29 -33.19 -16.58
CA CYS A 286 -8.56 -33.24 -17.84
C CYS A 286 -8.55 -34.66 -18.43
N TYR A 287 -8.38 -34.75 -19.75
CA TYR A 287 -8.38 -36.01 -20.49
C TYR A 287 -7.09 -36.20 -21.28
N LYS A 288 -6.62 -37.44 -21.33
CA LYS A 288 -5.56 -37.88 -22.24
C LYS A 288 -6.16 -38.86 -23.24
N GLY A 289 -6.54 -38.37 -24.41
CA GLY A 289 -7.33 -39.14 -25.36
C GLY A 289 -8.77 -39.31 -24.87
N SER A 290 -9.23 -40.55 -24.72
CA SER A 290 -10.60 -40.86 -24.27
C SER A 290 -10.73 -41.10 -22.76
N VAL A 291 -9.62 -41.10 -22.02
CA VAL A 291 -9.60 -41.41 -20.58
C VAL A 291 -9.25 -40.17 -19.74
N PRO A 292 -9.84 -40.02 -18.54
CA PRO A 292 -9.42 -38.98 -17.60
C PRO A 292 -7.94 -39.13 -17.24
N SER A 293 -7.19 -38.03 -17.20
CA SER A 293 -5.76 -38.03 -16.84
C SER A 293 -5.50 -38.16 -15.34
N GLY A 294 -6.53 -37.91 -14.51
CA GLY A 294 -6.41 -37.79 -13.06
C GLY A 294 -5.99 -36.39 -12.58
N SER A 295 -5.73 -35.47 -13.52
CA SER A 295 -5.47 -34.05 -13.21
C SER A 295 -6.71 -33.19 -13.44
N PHE A 296 -6.72 -32.02 -12.81
CA PHE A 296 -7.76 -31.01 -12.96
C PHE A 296 -7.18 -29.75 -13.61
N GLY A 297 -8.03 -28.99 -14.29
CA GLY A 297 -7.71 -27.69 -14.85
C GLY A 297 -8.53 -26.59 -14.21
N PRO A 298 -8.82 -25.50 -14.94
CA PRO A 298 -9.66 -24.41 -14.46
C PRO A 298 -11.05 -24.88 -14.01
N VAL A 299 -11.74 -24.01 -13.27
CA VAL A 299 -13.18 -24.15 -12.95
C VAL A 299 -13.95 -24.58 -14.20
N ASP A 300 -14.89 -25.52 -14.06
CA ASP A 300 -15.76 -25.99 -15.15
C ASP A 300 -16.91 -25.00 -15.37
N PRO A 301 -16.92 -24.21 -16.45
CA PRO A 301 -17.94 -23.20 -16.70
C PRO A 301 -19.20 -23.81 -17.35
N THR A 302 -19.24 -25.12 -17.56
CA THR A 302 -20.30 -25.78 -18.35
C THR A 302 -21.41 -26.39 -17.49
N VAL A 303 -21.29 -26.29 -16.17
CA VAL A 303 -22.21 -26.89 -15.20
C VAL A 303 -22.84 -25.85 -14.27
N ASP A 304 -24.16 -25.95 -14.07
CA ASP A 304 -24.92 -25.00 -13.23
C ASP A 304 -24.46 -24.97 -11.77
N THR A 305 -23.87 -26.06 -11.28
CA THR A 305 -23.36 -26.16 -9.90
C THR A 305 -22.22 -25.18 -9.66
N THR A 306 -21.41 -24.87 -10.66
CA THR A 306 -20.35 -23.86 -10.59
C THR A 306 -20.94 -22.49 -10.25
N TYR A 307 -21.94 -22.05 -11.00
CA TYR A 307 -22.56 -20.74 -10.81
C TYR A 307 -23.32 -20.62 -9.49
N LYS A 308 -23.95 -21.71 -9.01
CA LYS A 308 -24.57 -21.75 -7.67
C LYS A 308 -23.54 -21.63 -6.55
N PHE A 309 -22.38 -22.27 -6.72
CA PHE A 309 -21.25 -22.16 -5.80
C PHE A 309 -20.71 -20.72 -5.79
N MET A 310 -20.37 -20.16 -6.95
CA MET A 310 -19.82 -18.80 -7.08
C MET A 310 -20.78 -17.75 -6.51
N ALA A 311 -22.07 -17.82 -6.83
CA ALA A 311 -23.07 -16.91 -6.27
C ALA A 311 -23.14 -16.95 -4.74
N SER A 312 -23.00 -18.15 -4.14
CA SER A 312 -23.01 -18.31 -2.68
C SER A 312 -21.73 -17.80 -2.03
N LEU A 313 -20.57 -18.06 -2.66
CA LEU A 313 -19.27 -17.59 -2.19
C LEU A 313 -19.19 -16.05 -2.27
N LEU A 314 -19.53 -15.45 -3.41
CA LEU A 314 -19.54 -13.99 -3.59
C LEU A 314 -20.51 -13.30 -2.64
N LYS A 315 -21.66 -13.94 -2.35
CA LYS A 315 -22.60 -13.43 -1.34
C LYS A 315 -21.95 -13.39 0.04
N GLU A 316 -21.18 -14.40 0.43
CA GLU A 316 -20.41 -14.38 1.68
C GLU A 316 -19.33 -13.28 1.65
N VAL A 317 -18.55 -13.20 0.58
CA VAL A 317 -17.49 -12.18 0.39
C VAL A 317 -18.07 -10.77 0.56
N LYS A 318 -19.24 -10.49 -0.02
CA LYS A 318 -19.94 -9.21 0.15
C LYS A 318 -20.19 -8.85 1.63
N PHE A 319 -20.56 -9.83 2.46
CA PHE A 319 -20.86 -9.60 3.88
C PHE A 319 -19.62 -9.52 4.75
N VAL A 320 -18.53 -10.19 4.35
CA VAL A 320 -17.27 -10.20 5.10
C VAL A 320 -16.43 -8.96 4.78
N PHE A 321 -16.35 -8.58 3.51
CA PHE A 321 -15.52 -7.46 3.04
C PHE A 321 -16.38 -6.23 2.73
N PRO A 322 -16.20 -5.12 3.47
CA PRO A 322 -17.05 -3.94 3.33
C PRO A 322 -16.79 -3.15 2.05
N ASP A 323 -15.57 -3.21 1.48
CA ASP A 323 -15.16 -2.43 0.31
C ASP A 323 -16.10 -2.62 -0.88
N SER A 324 -16.39 -1.56 -1.65
CA SER A 324 -17.28 -1.66 -2.81
C SER A 324 -16.74 -2.55 -3.92
N TYR A 325 -15.43 -2.82 -3.93
CA TYR A 325 -14.76 -3.65 -4.92
C TYR A 325 -14.56 -5.09 -4.47
N VAL A 326 -14.58 -5.99 -5.45
CA VAL A 326 -14.08 -7.37 -5.33
C VAL A 326 -13.24 -7.64 -6.58
N HIS A 327 -12.01 -8.10 -6.39
CA HIS A 327 -11.17 -8.54 -7.50
C HIS A 327 -11.57 -9.98 -7.87
N LEU A 328 -11.96 -10.19 -9.12
CA LEU A 328 -12.41 -11.50 -9.62
C LEU A 328 -11.29 -12.27 -10.34
N GLY A 329 -10.12 -11.66 -10.45
CA GLY A 329 -8.95 -12.22 -11.13
C GLY A 329 -9.21 -12.34 -12.63
N GLY A 330 -9.12 -13.57 -13.14
CA GLY A 330 -9.37 -13.90 -14.53
C GLY A 330 -8.13 -13.86 -15.41
N ASP A 331 -6.94 -14.08 -14.85
CA ASP A 331 -5.66 -14.15 -15.56
C ASP A 331 -5.23 -15.59 -15.89
N GLU A 332 -4.32 -15.68 -16.87
CA GLU A 332 -3.54 -16.87 -17.23
C GLU A 332 -4.34 -18.19 -17.40
N VAL A 333 -5.59 -18.12 -17.83
CA VAL A 333 -6.46 -19.31 -17.96
C VAL A 333 -5.93 -20.27 -19.03
N SER A 334 -5.47 -21.44 -18.60
CA SER A 334 -5.05 -22.50 -19.53
C SER A 334 -6.24 -23.26 -20.11
N PHE A 335 -6.47 -23.10 -21.42
CA PHE A 335 -7.57 -23.79 -22.12
C PHE A 335 -7.31 -25.27 -22.42
N ALA A 336 -6.09 -25.77 -22.20
CA ALA A 336 -5.71 -27.14 -22.59
C ALA A 336 -6.61 -28.21 -21.95
N CYS A 337 -6.96 -28.04 -20.68
CA CYS A 337 -7.81 -28.98 -19.97
C CYS A 337 -9.26 -28.94 -20.49
N TRP A 338 -9.83 -27.74 -20.68
CA TRP A 338 -11.14 -27.54 -21.32
C TRP A 338 -11.19 -28.17 -22.71
N GLN A 339 -10.14 -27.97 -23.52
CA GLN A 339 -10.05 -28.57 -24.86
C GLN A 339 -10.01 -30.10 -24.82
N SER A 340 -9.34 -30.68 -23.81
CA SER A 340 -9.29 -32.13 -23.66
C SER A 340 -10.64 -32.74 -23.27
N ASN A 341 -11.46 -32.02 -22.50
CA ASN A 341 -12.66 -32.56 -21.88
C ASN A 341 -13.84 -32.71 -22.89
N PRO A 342 -14.44 -33.90 -23.02
CA PRO A 342 -15.52 -34.13 -23.98
C PRO A 342 -16.84 -33.42 -23.62
N ASN A 343 -17.14 -33.19 -22.35
CA ASN A 343 -18.35 -32.46 -21.94
C ASN A 343 -18.21 -30.97 -22.27
N VAL A 344 -17.02 -30.41 -22.00
CA VAL A 344 -16.73 -29.02 -22.38
C VAL A 344 -16.82 -28.83 -23.88
N ARG A 345 -16.25 -29.73 -24.68
CA ARG A 345 -16.39 -29.66 -26.16
C ARG A 345 -17.84 -29.74 -26.63
N LYS A 346 -18.69 -30.58 -26.02
CA LYS A 346 -20.14 -30.62 -26.33
C LYS A 346 -20.83 -29.29 -25.98
N PHE A 347 -20.44 -28.66 -24.88
CA PHE A 347 -20.96 -27.35 -24.50
C PHE A 347 -20.52 -26.27 -25.50
N MET A 348 -19.25 -26.28 -25.93
CA MET A 348 -18.73 -25.39 -26.96
C MET A 348 -19.52 -25.49 -28.28
N GLU A 349 -19.85 -26.72 -28.70
CA GLU A 349 -20.69 -26.97 -29.87
C GLU A 349 -22.12 -26.44 -29.68
N LYS A 350 -22.73 -26.71 -28.52
CA LYS A 350 -24.08 -26.23 -28.16
C LYS A 350 -24.19 -24.70 -28.18
N MET A 351 -23.16 -24.01 -27.66
CA MET A 351 -23.12 -22.55 -27.59
C MET A 351 -22.66 -21.88 -28.89
N GLY A 352 -22.20 -22.66 -29.88
CA GLY A 352 -21.67 -22.12 -31.13
C GLY A 352 -20.31 -21.42 -30.96
N PHE A 353 -19.56 -21.71 -29.90
CA PHE A 353 -18.22 -21.15 -29.67
C PHE A 353 -17.15 -21.80 -30.54
N GLY A 354 -17.42 -22.98 -31.12
CA GLY A 354 -16.48 -23.68 -31.99
C GLY A 354 -15.26 -24.15 -31.21
N LYS A 355 -14.06 -23.75 -31.64
CA LYS A 355 -12.77 -24.08 -30.98
C LYS A 355 -12.15 -22.90 -30.22
N ASP A 356 -12.89 -21.80 -30.12
CA ASP A 356 -12.41 -20.56 -29.52
C ASP A 356 -12.75 -20.52 -28.03
N PHE A 357 -11.87 -21.06 -27.19
CA PHE A 357 -12.08 -21.17 -25.75
C PHE A 357 -12.06 -19.83 -25.01
N THR A 358 -11.57 -18.76 -25.64
CA THR A 358 -11.68 -17.40 -25.08
C THR A 358 -13.14 -17.00 -24.88
N LYS A 359 -14.05 -17.44 -25.77
CA LYS A 359 -15.50 -17.21 -25.62
C LYS A 359 -16.10 -17.94 -24.43
N LEU A 360 -15.55 -19.10 -24.09
CA LEU A 360 -16.00 -19.87 -22.93
C LEU A 360 -15.59 -19.19 -21.62
N GLU A 361 -14.36 -18.69 -21.59
CA GLU A 361 -13.87 -17.87 -20.48
C GLU A 361 -14.69 -16.60 -20.31
N SER A 362 -14.97 -15.86 -21.38
CA SER A 362 -15.82 -14.67 -21.26
C SER A 362 -17.25 -14.99 -20.88
N PHE A 363 -17.83 -16.10 -21.36
CA PHE A 363 -19.12 -16.57 -20.85
C PHE A 363 -19.09 -16.79 -19.33
N TYR A 364 -18.01 -17.35 -18.81
CA TYR A 364 -17.80 -17.50 -17.38
C TYR A 364 -17.66 -16.13 -16.70
N MET A 365 -16.70 -15.30 -17.11
CA MET A 365 -16.40 -14.02 -16.46
C MET A 365 -17.60 -13.06 -16.49
N GLU A 366 -18.32 -12.96 -17.61
CA GLU A 366 -19.57 -12.17 -17.69
C GLU A 366 -20.59 -12.64 -16.66
N SER A 367 -20.72 -13.95 -16.45
CA SER A 367 -21.64 -14.51 -15.46
C SER A 367 -21.25 -14.11 -14.04
N ILE A 368 -19.96 -14.20 -13.70
CA ILE A 368 -19.47 -13.87 -12.36
C ILE A 368 -19.54 -12.35 -12.10
N MET A 369 -19.18 -11.53 -13.08
CA MET A 369 -19.32 -10.07 -13.02
C MET A 369 -20.78 -9.64 -12.83
N ASN A 370 -21.72 -10.26 -13.54
CA ASN A 370 -23.15 -9.98 -13.37
C ASN A 370 -23.66 -10.37 -11.96
N MET A 371 -23.15 -11.47 -11.38
CA MET A 371 -23.47 -11.83 -9.99
C MET A 371 -22.91 -10.82 -8.99
N THR A 372 -21.68 -10.35 -9.20
CA THR A 372 -21.04 -9.31 -8.37
C THR A 372 -21.79 -7.99 -8.47
N ALA A 373 -22.18 -7.56 -9.67
CA ALA A 373 -23.01 -6.38 -9.88
C ALA A 373 -24.38 -6.49 -9.19
N ALA A 374 -25.04 -7.66 -9.27
CA ALA A 374 -26.30 -7.92 -8.56
C ALA A 374 -26.17 -7.88 -7.03
N LEU A 375 -24.95 -7.98 -6.50
CA LEU A 375 -24.64 -7.81 -5.08
C LEU A 375 -24.33 -6.35 -4.70
N ASN A 376 -24.42 -5.40 -5.64
CA ASN A 376 -24.01 -4.00 -5.52
C ASN A 376 -22.52 -3.85 -5.19
N LYS A 377 -21.68 -4.66 -5.85
CA LYS A 377 -20.22 -4.57 -5.80
C LYS A 377 -19.70 -4.33 -7.21
N THR A 378 -18.57 -3.64 -7.32
CA THR A 378 -17.90 -3.39 -8.60
C THR A 378 -16.76 -4.39 -8.77
N SER A 379 -16.65 -4.96 -9.96
CA SER A 379 -15.60 -5.94 -10.25
C SER A 379 -14.31 -5.23 -10.65
N ILE A 380 -13.18 -5.73 -10.13
CA ILE A 380 -11.85 -5.53 -10.72
C ILE A 380 -11.44 -6.85 -11.38
N VAL A 381 -10.85 -6.78 -12.58
CA VAL A 381 -10.36 -7.96 -13.30
C VAL A 381 -8.99 -7.69 -13.90
N TRP A 382 -8.17 -8.73 -14.05
CA TRP A 382 -6.91 -8.64 -14.77
C TRP A 382 -7.15 -8.40 -16.27
N GLN A 383 -6.13 -7.86 -16.95
CA GLN A 383 -6.22 -7.47 -18.36
C GLN A 383 -6.68 -8.58 -19.32
N ASP A 384 -6.43 -9.85 -19.00
CA ASP A 384 -6.75 -11.01 -19.83
C ASP A 384 -8.23 -11.05 -20.21
N VAL A 385 -9.12 -10.72 -19.28
CA VAL A 385 -10.56 -10.68 -19.51
C VAL A 385 -10.91 -9.70 -20.64
N PHE A 386 -10.24 -8.55 -20.70
CA PHE A 386 -10.44 -7.54 -21.74
C PHE A 386 -9.71 -7.88 -23.05
N ASP A 387 -8.49 -8.41 -22.94
CA ASP A 387 -7.67 -8.84 -24.08
C ASP A 387 -8.41 -9.86 -24.95
N TYR A 388 -9.18 -10.75 -24.31
CA TYR A 388 -9.94 -11.79 -24.98
C TYR A 388 -11.28 -11.30 -25.52
N HIS A 389 -12.00 -10.45 -24.77
CA HIS A 389 -13.29 -9.90 -25.19
C HIS A 389 -13.48 -8.46 -24.71
N GLU A 390 -13.37 -7.50 -25.63
CA GLU A 390 -13.45 -6.05 -25.33
C GLU A 390 -14.84 -5.59 -24.81
N ARG A 391 -15.86 -6.46 -24.84
CA ARG A 391 -17.22 -6.14 -24.36
C ARG A 391 -17.38 -6.55 -22.90
N ILE A 392 -16.92 -5.70 -22.00
CA ILE A 392 -17.05 -5.88 -20.54
C ILE A 392 -18.03 -4.83 -20.00
N PRO A 393 -18.79 -5.10 -18.91
CA PRO A 393 -19.62 -4.08 -18.26
C PRO A 393 -18.82 -2.81 -17.95
N GLN A 394 -19.36 -1.64 -18.32
CA GLN A 394 -18.64 -0.35 -18.32
C GLN A 394 -18.10 0.06 -16.94
N ASP A 395 -18.75 -0.36 -15.87
CA ASP A 395 -18.40 -0.07 -14.48
C ASP A 395 -17.20 -0.88 -13.98
N THR A 396 -16.83 -1.95 -14.67
CA THR A 396 -15.68 -2.82 -14.37
C THR A 396 -14.36 -2.03 -14.46
N VAL A 397 -13.52 -2.22 -13.46
CA VAL A 397 -12.14 -1.71 -13.44
C VAL A 397 -11.20 -2.77 -14.00
N LEU A 398 -10.32 -2.35 -14.90
CA LEU A 398 -9.35 -3.24 -15.53
C LEU A 398 -7.96 -3.03 -14.94
N GLU A 399 -7.26 -4.10 -14.58
CA GLU A 399 -5.90 -4.03 -14.07
C GLU A 399 -4.86 -4.54 -15.07
N ILE A 400 -3.94 -3.66 -15.47
CA ILE A 400 -2.88 -3.95 -16.43
C ILE A 400 -1.63 -4.45 -15.70
N TRP A 401 -1.24 -5.68 -16.02
CA TRP A 401 -0.15 -6.38 -15.34
C TRP A 401 0.97 -6.88 -16.28
N LYS A 402 0.71 -7.04 -17.59
CA LYS A 402 1.71 -7.50 -18.56
C LYS A 402 2.61 -6.36 -19.04
N GLY A 403 3.92 -6.49 -18.81
CA GLY A 403 4.88 -5.39 -18.91
C GLY A 403 5.27 -4.89 -20.31
N ALA A 404 5.22 -5.71 -21.37
CA ALA A 404 5.90 -5.37 -22.62
C ALA A 404 5.28 -4.19 -23.41
N LYS A 405 3.99 -3.87 -23.20
CA LYS A 405 3.24 -2.83 -23.94
C LYS A 405 2.15 -2.16 -23.11
N TYR A 406 2.35 -2.02 -21.80
CA TYR A 406 1.31 -1.51 -20.91
C TYR A 406 0.78 -0.11 -21.32
N GLN A 407 1.58 0.75 -21.97
CA GLN A 407 1.11 2.04 -22.47
C GLN A 407 0.10 1.90 -23.62
N THR A 408 0.30 0.93 -24.52
CA THR A 408 -0.67 0.65 -25.59
C THR A 408 -1.95 0.08 -24.99
N GLU A 409 -1.84 -0.74 -23.96
CA GLU A 409 -3.00 -1.32 -23.29
C GLU A 409 -3.79 -0.26 -22.50
N LEU A 410 -3.09 0.68 -21.84
CA LEU A 410 -3.69 1.88 -21.24
C LEU A 410 -4.50 2.66 -22.30
N SER A 411 -3.93 2.91 -23.49
CA SER A 411 -4.65 3.58 -24.58
C SER A 411 -5.91 2.81 -24.99
N ARG A 412 -5.84 1.48 -25.17
CA ARG A 412 -6.97 0.65 -25.61
C ARG A 412 -8.10 0.62 -24.58
N MET A 413 -7.79 0.32 -23.32
CA MET A 413 -8.79 0.20 -22.26
C MET A 413 -9.46 1.53 -21.94
N THR A 414 -8.70 2.63 -21.88
CA THR A 414 -9.27 3.96 -21.66
C THR A 414 -10.05 4.48 -22.88
N GLN A 415 -9.68 4.08 -24.10
CA GLN A 415 -10.48 4.33 -25.31
C GLN A 415 -11.81 3.57 -25.31
N ALA A 416 -11.85 2.38 -24.73
CA ALA A 416 -13.09 1.65 -24.46
C ALA A 416 -13.89 2.26 -23.27
N GLY A 417 -13.37 3.30 -22.61
CA GLY A 417 -14.06 4.04 -21.55
C GLY A 417 -13.99 3.38 -20.17
N HIS A 418 -13.15 2.38 -19.98
CA HIS A 418 -12.99 1.71 -18.68
C HIS A 418 -12.04 2.48 -17.77
N ARG A 419 -12.29 2.40 -16.47
CA ARG A 419 -11.31 2.80 -15.45
C ARG A 419 -10.20 1.76 -15.38
N VAL A 420 -8.97 2.21 -15.21
CA VAL A 420 -7.79 1.37 -15.31
C VAL A 420 -6.85 1.53 -14.12
N LEU A 421 -6.33 0.41 -13.64
CA LEU A 421 -5.24 0.30 -12.68
C LEU A 421 -3.98 -0.20 -13.37
N LEU A 422 -2.83 0.32 -12.96
CA LEU A 422 -1.52 -0.09 -13.47
C LEU A 422 -0.71 -0.79 -12.36
N SER A 423 -0.31 -2.05 -12.60
CA SER A 423 0.63 -2.77 -11.75
C SER A 423 1.83 -3.34 -12.51
N ALA A 424 1.74 -3.45 -13.84
CA ALA A 424 2.76 -4.05 -14.72
C ALA A 424 4.23 -3.64 -14.45
N PRO A 425 4.58 -2.35 -14.21
CA PRO A 425 5.96 -1.96 -13.94
C PRO A 425 6.34 -2.02 -12.45
N TRP A 426 5.44 -2.49 -11.58
CA TRP A 426 5.58 -2.54 -10.12
C TRP A 426 5.47 -3.96 -9.54
N TYR A 427 5.86 -4.96 -10.33
CA TYR A 427 6.06 -6.35 -9.88
C TYR A 427 7.35 -6.46 -9.05
N ILE A 428 7.26 -6.16 -7.76
CA ILE A 428 8.43 -6.13 -6.87
C ILE A 428 8.86 -7.52 -6.41
N ASN A 429 8.05 -8.55 -6.62
CA ASN A 429 8.48 -9.95 -6.53
C ASN A 429 9.64 -10.25 -7.49
N HIS A 430 9.72 -9.57 -8.65
CA HIS A 430 10.85 -9.64 -9.57
C HIS A 430 12.03 -8.81 -9.06
N ILE A 431 12.87 -9.42 -8.22
CA ILE A 431 14.07 -8.77 -7.70
C ILE A 431 15.17 -8.68 -8.76
N SER A 432 15.97 -7.62 -8.71
CA SER A 432 17.18 -7.48 -9.51
C SER A 432 18.29 -6.84 -8.69
N TYR A 433 19.55 -7.11 -9.06
CA TYR A 433 20.69 -6.54 -8.36
C TYR A 433 20.80 -5.02 -8.63
N GLY A 434 20.94 -4.22 -7.57
CA GLY A 434 21.17 -2.79 -7.65
C GLY A 434 20.02 -1.97 -7.06
N GLN A 435 19.84 -0.74 -7.56
CA GLN A 435 18.84 0.21 -7.08
C GLN A 435 17.56 0.13 -7.93
N ASP A 436 16.93 -1.05 -7.96
CA ASP A 436 15.73 -1.33 -8.77
C ASP A 436 14.51 -0.46 -8.41
N TRP A 437 14.44 0.05 -7.17
CA TRP A 437 13.45 1.06 -6.75
C TRP A 437 13.39 2.27 -7.69
N ARG A 438 14.50 2.63 -8.34
CA ARG A 438 14.56 3.73 -9.31
C ARG A 438 13.72 3.46 -10.54
N ASN A 439 13.59 2.19 -10.95
CA ASN A 439 12.74 1.80 -12.07
C ASN A 439 11.27 2.05 -11.72
N SER A 440 10.85 1.61 -10.53
CA SER A 440 9.49 1.86 -10.02
C SER A 440 9.19 3.35 -9.87
N TYR A 441 10.17 4.12 -9.40
CA TYR A 441 10.06 5.57 -9.24
C TYR A 441 9.92 6.30 -10.57
N ALA A 442 10.60 5.85 -11.63
CA ALA A 442 10.61 6.51 -12.94
C ALA A 442 9.33 6.30 -13.77
N VAL A 443 8.46 5.36 -13.39
CA VAL A 443 7.20 5.07 -14.08
C VAL A 443 6.31 6.31 -14.09
N GLN A 444 5.70 6.63 -15.23
CA GLN A 444 4.66 7.67 -15.34
C GLN A 444 3.34 7.05 -15.82
N PRO A 445 2.35 6.82 -14.93
CA PRO A 445 1.13 6.08 -15.27
C PRO A 445 0.27 6.72 -16.37
N GLN A 446 0.34 8.04 -16.53
CA GLN A 446 -0.41 8.79 -17.55
C GLN A 446 0.40 9.11 -18.81
N ASN A 447 1.63 8.58 -18.92
CA ASN A 447 2.48 8.77 -20.10
C ASN A 447 2.17 7.73 -21.19
N PHE A 448 0.99 7.87 -21.80
CA PHE A 448 0.53 7.09 -22.95
C PHE A 448 -0.23 7.99 -23.94
N SER A 449 -0.48 7.47 -25.15
CA SER A 449 -1.24 8.20 -26.16
C SER A 449 -2.72 8.19 -25.84
N GLY A 450 -3.30 9.33 -25.51
CA GLY A 450 -4.73 9.49 -25.26
C GLY A 450 -5.11 10.94 -24.93
N THR A 451 -6.41 11.24 -24.97
CA THR A 451 -6.97 12.53 -24.54
C THR A 451 -6.87 12.71 -23.03
N ASP A 452 -7.08 13.93 -22.55
CA ASP A 452 -7.07 14.21 -21.11
C ASP A 452 -8.20 13.46 -20.38
N GLU A 453 -9.35 13.25 -21.03
CA GLU A 453 -10.45 12.43 -20.52
C GLU A 453 -10.04 10.96 -20.38
N GLN A 454 -9.34 10.41 -21.37
CA GLN A 454 -8.82 9.04 -21.30
C GLN A 454 -7.79 8.90 -20.16
N LYS A 455 -6.91 9.88 -19.98
CA LYS A 455 -5.92 9.87 -18.89
C LYS A 455 -6.56 9.94 -17.50
N LYS A 456 -7.72 10.58 -17.35
CA LYS A 456 -8.50 10.61 -16.09
C LYS A 456 -9.11 9.26 -15.72
N LEU A 457 -9.27 8.35 -16.68
CA LEU A 457 -9.72 6.98 -16.40
C LEU A 457 -8.63 6.12 -15.75
N VAL A 458 -7.37 6.56 -15.75
CA VAL A 458 -6.32 5.94 -14.92
C VAL A 458 -6.52 6.41 -13.49
N ILE A 459 -7.14 5.56 -12.68
CA ILE A 459 -7.51 5.88 -11.28
C ILE A 459 -6.39 5.65 -10.28
N GLY A 460 -5.30 5.00 -10.73
CA GLY A 460 -4.09 4.81 -9.95
C GLY A 460 -3.39 3.50 -10.31
N GLY A 461 -2.90 2.78 -9.32
CA GLY A 461 -2.22 1.52 -9.54
C GLY A 461 -1.74 0.84 -8.28
N GLU A 462 -1.06 -0.27 -8.46
CA GLU A 462 -0.71 -1.17 -7.36
C GLU A 462 0.70 -1.71 -7.47
N VAL A 463 1.31 -1.93 -6.31
CA VAL A 463 2.56 -2.66 -6.19
C VAL A 463 2.26 -4.14 -5.98
N ALA A 464 2.78 -5.01 -6.83
CA ALA A 464 2.49 -6.45 -6.77
C ALA A 464 3.62 -7.23 -6.06
N MET A 465 3.28 -7.88 -4.94
CA MET A 465 4.14 -8.81 -4.23
C MET A 465 3.56 -10.23 -4.26
N TRP A 466 3.75 -10.90 -5.40
CA TRP A 466 3.43 -12.32 -5.54
C TRP A 466 4.32 -13.22 -4.66
N GLY A 467 3.75 -14.35 -4.24
CA GLY A 467 4.19 -15.14 -3.11
C GLY A 467 5.05 -16.34 -3.46
N GLU A 468 5.38 -16.63 -4.72
CA GLU A 468 6.09 -17.87 -5.11
C GLU A 468 7.45 -18.01 -4.39
N TYR A 469 8.08 -16.89 -4.08
CA TYR A 469 9.38 -16.82 -3.41
C TYR A 469 9.36 -15.91 -2.17
N VAL A 470 8.18 -15.63 -1.62
CA VAL A 470 7.97 -14.69 -0.53
C VAL A 470 7.12 -15.30 0.56
N ASP A 471 7.64 -15.28 1.78
CA ASP A 471 6.89 -15.59 3.00
C ASP A 471 7.30 -14.60 4.11
N ALA A 472 6.91 -14.87 5.36
CA ALA A 472 7.23 -13.99 6.49
C ALA A 472 8.73 -13.73 6.71
N THR A 473 9.62 -14.60 6.22
CA THR A 473 11.07 -14.50 6.44
C THR A 473 11.72 -13.39 5.62
N ASN A 474 11.15 -13.06 4.47
CA ASN A 474 11.74 -12.11 3.53
C ASN A 474 10.76 -11.04 3.02
N LEU A 475 9.48 -11.11 3.40
CA LEU A 475 8.45 -10.16 2.96
C LEU A 475 8.84 -8.71 3.21
N SER A 476 9.07 -8.33 4.47
CA SER A 476 9.35 -6.93 4.84
C SER A 476 10.58 -6.35 4.13
N PRO A 477 11.77 -6.99 4.17
CA PRO A 477 12.94 -6.42 3.50
C PRO A 477 12.77 -6.37 1.99
N ARG A 478 12.09 -7.36 1.39
CA ARG A 478 11.80 -7.31 -0.05
C ARG A 478 10.81 -6.20 -0.38
N LEU A 479 9.81 -5.93 0.44
CA LEU A 479 8.76 -4.96 0.13
C LEU A 479 9.22 -3.52 0.33
N TRP A 480 9.93 -3.26 1.42
CA TRP A 480 10.29 -1.92 1.87
C TRP A 480 11.79 -1.69 1.79
N PRO A 481 12.26 -0.55 1.24
CA PRO A 481 11.49 0.63 0.82
C PRO A 481 11.10 0.63 -0.67
N ARG A 482 11.23 -0.47 -1.41
CA ARG A 482 10.96 -0.51 -2.86
C ARG A 482 9.53 -0.09 -3.20
N ALA A 483 8.53 -0.56 -2.44
CA ALA A 483 7.14 -0.14 -2.61
C ALA A 483 6.91 1.37 -2.31
N CYS A 484 7.75 2.00 -1.48
CA CYS A 484 7.66 3.43 -1.20
C CYS A 484 7.91 4.28 -2.45
N ALA A 485 8.71 3.78 -3.40
CA ALA A 485 8.97 4.44 -4.69
C ALA A 485 7.68 4.62 -5.52
N ALA A 486 6.90 3.55 -5.64
CA ALA A 486 5.60 3.59 -6.32
C ALA A 486 4.58 4.41 -5.52
N ALA A 487 4.62 4.33 -4.18
CA ALA A 487 3.75 5.14 -3.32
C ALA A 487 3.95 6.65 -3.54
N GLU A 488 5.20 7.12 -3.68
CA GLU A 488 5.47 8.52 -4.02
C GLU A 488 4.98 8.87 -5.43
N ARG A 489 5.18 7.99 -6.42
CA ARG A 489 4.67 8.21 -7.78
C ARG A 489 3.15 8.34 -7.84
N LEU A 490 2.44 7.59 -6.99
CA LEU A 490 0.98 7.58 -6.94
C LEU A 490 0.39 8.73 -6.08
N TRP A 491 1.18 9.32 -5.19
CA TRP A 491 0.76 10.42 -4.33
C TRP A 491 1.16 11.79 -4.88
N SER A 492 2.44 11.98 -5.16
CA SER A 492 3.07 13.28 -5.37
C SER A 492 2.85 13.85 -6.76
N ASN A 493 3.06 15.16 -6.90
CA ASN A 493 3.08 15.82 -8.19
C ASN A 493 4.18 15.21 -9.09
N GLU A 494 3.83 14.89 -10.33
CA GLU A 494 4.76 14.37 -11.33
C GLU A 494 5.97 15.26 -11.54
N GLU A 495 5.73 16.56 -11.77
CA GLU A 495 6.75 17.53 -12.19
C GLU A 495 7.81 17.74 -11.10
N LYS A 496 7.45 17.50 -9.84
CA LYS A 496 8.36 17.62 -8.68
C LYS A 496 9.14 16.35 -8.37
N THR A 497 8.75 15.22 -8.96
CA THR A 497 9.28 13.89 -8.62
C THR A 497 9.92 13.19 -9.82
N LEU A 498 10.37 13.92 -10.85
CA LEU A 498 10.99 13.33 -12.05
C LEU A 498 12.40 12.75 -11.83
N ASN A 499 13.14 13.25 -10.84
CA ASN A 499 14.54 12.89 -10.63
C ASN A 499 14.74 12.01 -9.39
N ALA A 500 15.15 10.75 -9.60
CA ALA A 500 15.43 9.80 -8.53
C ALA A 500 16.64 10.20 -7.66
N ASP A 501 17.62 10.94 -8.17
CA ASP A 501 18.76 11.41 -7.37
C ASP A 501 18.35 12.46 -6.33
N LEU A 502 17.33 13.27 -6.65
CA LEU A 502 16.74 14.20 -5.68
C LEU A 502 15.80 13.49 -4.69
N ALA A 503 15.35 12.28 -5.01
CA ALA A 503 14.51 11.46 -4.15
C ALA A 503 15.32 10.63 -3.15
N PHE A 504 16.51 10.17 -3.56
CA PHE A 504 17.34 9.25 -2.78
C PHE A 504 17.63 9.70 -1.34
N PRO A 505 18.00 10.97 -1.05
CA PRO A 505 18.27 11.41 0.33
C PRO A 505 17.03 11.26 1.23
N ARG A 506 15.86 11.71 0.76
CA ARG A 506 14.58 11.57 1.46
C ARG A 506 14.17 10.10 1.65
N LEU A 507 14.31 9.26 0.63
CA LEU A 507 13.96 7.85 0.73
C LEU A 507 14.88 7.09 1.70
N LYS A 508 16.17 7.47 1.72
CA LYS A 508 17.14 6.91 2.66
C LYS A 508 16.76 7.27 4.10
N GLU A 509 16.41 8.53 4.37
CA GLU A 509 15.96 8.96 5.69
C GLU A 509 14.66 8.27 6.09
N PHE A 510 13.68 8.23 5.17
CA PHE A 510 12.42 7.51 5.40
C PHE A 510 12.63 6.02 5.67
N ARG A 511 13.59 5.37 5.00
CA ARG A 511 13.97 3.99 5.30
C ARG A 511 14.50 3.84 6.74
N CYS A 512 15.31 4.77 7.23
CA CYS A 512 15.77 4.74 8.62
C CYS A 512 14.61 4.96 9.61
N GLU A 513 13.64 5.80 9.26
CA GLU A 513 12.43 5.98 10.05
C GLU A 513 11.56 4.71 10.07
N LEU A 514 11.45 4.00 8.96
CA LEU A 514 10.79 2.67 8.91
C LEU A 514 11.46 1.68 9.86
N LEU A 515 12.80 1.63 9.90
CA LEU A 515 13.53 0.78 10.85
C LEU A 515 13.20 1.16 12.30
N ARG A 516 13.22 2.45 12.63
CA ARG A 516 12.89 2.97 13.97
C ARG A 516 11.46 2.60 14.38
N ARG A 517 10.55 2.46 13.42
CA ARG A 517 9.15 2.03 13.62
C ARG A 517 8.98 0.50 13.62
N GLY A 518 10.06 -0.28 13.60
CA GLY A 518 10.03 -1.74 13.65
C GLY A 518 9.67 -2.43 12.33
N ILE A 519 9.79 -1.71 11.20
CA ILE A 519 9.65 -2.25 9.84
C ILE A 519 11.05 -2.63 9.35
N GLN A 520 11.28 -3.90 9.05
CA GLN A 520 12.55 -4.39 8.55
C GLN A 520 12.69 -4.02 7.06
N ALA A 521 13.06 -2.78 6.78
CA ALA A 521 13.28 -2.26 5.43
C ALA A 521 14.73 -2.47 4.97
N GLU A 522 14.93 -2.98 3.75
CA GLU A 522 16.27 -3.21 3.20
C GLU A 522 17.02 -1.88 2.93
N PRO A 523 18.36 -1.88 2.89
CA PRO A 523 19.12 -0.69 2.51
C PRO A 523 19.01 -0.39 1.01
N LEU A 524 18.94 0.89 0.64
CA LEU A 524 18.97 1.33 -0.76
C LEU A 524 20.37 1.25 -1.38
N PHE A 525 21.40 1.52 -0.57
CA PHE A 525 22.82 1.52 -0.94
C PHE A 525 23.68 1.52 0.33
N VAL A 526 24.99 1.73 0.20
CA VAL A 526 25.90 1.81 1.36
C VAL A 526 25.54 3.00 2.28
N GLY A 527 25.60 2.77 3.59
CA GLY A 527 25.26 3.77 4.60
C GLY A 527 25.01 3.14 5.97
N HIS A 528 24.44 3.93 6.88
CA HIS A 528 23.99 3.52 8.20
C HIS A 528 22.76 4.35 8.59
N CYS A 529 22.02 3.88 9.59
CA CYS A 529 21.00 4.65 10.30
C CYS A 529 21.48 4.96 11.72
N ARG A 530 21.02 6.08 12.32
CA ARG A 530 21.31 6.38 13.74
C ARG A 530 20.85 5.25 14.67
N HIS A 531 19.69 4.68 14.34
CA HIS A 531 19.13 3.50 14.99
C HIS A 531 19.09 2.37 13.95
N GLU A 532 20.00 1.40 14.09
CA GLU A 532 19.96 0.19 13.28
C GLU A 532 18.83 -0.74 13.74
N TYR A 533 18.39 -1.61 12.84
CA TYR A 533 17.31 -2.56 13.14
C TYR A 533 17.75 -3.55 14.22
N ASP A 534 16.99 -3.63 15.32
CA ASP A 534 17.32 -4.43 16.50
C ASP A 534 16.56 -5.77 16.58
N GLY A 535 15.62 -6.00 15.66
CA GLY A 535 14.94 -7.29 15.50
C GLY A 535 13.88 -7.62 16.57
N LEU A 536 13.51 -6.64 17.40
CA LEU A 536 12.54 -6.80 18.49
C LEU A 536 11.09 -6.51 18.08
#